data_AF-A0A1B8DXJ2-F1
#
_entry.id   AF-A0A1B8DXJ2-F1
#
_cell.length_a   1.000
_cell.length_b   1.000
_cell.length_c   1.000
_cell.angle_alpha   90.00
_cell.angle_beta   90.00
_cell.angle_gamma   90.00
#
_symmetry.space_group_name_H-M   'P 1'
#
loop_
_entity.id
_entity.type
_entity.pdbx_description
1 polymer ?
#
loop_
_entity_poly.entity_id
_entity_poly.type
_entity_poly.pdbx_seq_one_letter_code
_entity_poly.pdbx_strand_id
1 'polypeptide(L)'
;MSELSPQDNGAVPLELSGIEKARELANTITLNRITSKVNENPAVDLSDLLKQLPQLRETLVQKACRRVTACSPKEEPISKDSSRSSAAQLHGSLIQGDVEITHPIDQRILEHAGIQSVGTESPSTDIHIITGLNHELRTSQVLWNLHSSFILSLGRCEVVKTGMSLDPDGITNLQYINTRVPEIPTPSFLGSLIPNLRPKDILLHVTSKRLDSRERMAIPHHRQQTDREITQRIGSFISRTCKDARRSQRTSTVPIHTEAEFNDFLCHEPNRTVTPWKRMIRSAMGEPHQLVRTHGDLHPRNIMVAWERDDVRGDGEKGIRVTSVLDWEMGGWYPEYWGFVKALSTVSSRGAMADWGEYLPSEAIGVWPVD
;
A
#
# COMPACT_ATOMS: atom_id res chain seq x y z
N MET A 1 -18.46 49.90 23.37
CA MET A 1 -18.54 48.83 24.38
C MET A 1 -19.72 47.96 23.98
N SER A 2 -19.59 46.72 23.53
CA SER A 2 -18.54 45.74 23.80
C SER A 2 -18.51 44.71 22.66
N GLU A 3 -17.30 44.22 22.36
CA GLU A 3 -17.00 43.13 21.45
C GLU A 3 -17.60 41.81 21.97
N LEU A 4 -18.09 40.96 21.06
CA LEU A 4 -18.38 39.54 21.33
C LEU A 4 -17.45 38.70 20.46
N SER A 5 -16.47 38.08 21.11
CA SER A 5 -15.53 37.11 20.56
C SER A 5 -16.23 35.76 20.25
N PRO A 6 -15.74 34.97 19.29
CA PRO A 6 -16.25 33.63 19.01
C PRO A 6 -15.71 32.60 20.02
N GLN A 7 -16.62 31.79 20.57
CA GLN A 7 -16.31 30.68 21.48
C GLN A 7 -15.72 29.47 20.73
N ASP A 8 -14.48 29.17 21.09
CA ASP A 8 -13.91 27.88 21.49
C ASP A 8 -13.99 26.69 20.52
N ASN A 9 -12.86 26.48 19.82
CA ASN A 9 -12.49 25.25 19.14
C ASN A 9 -12.38 24.11 20.17
N GLY A 10 -13.02 22.97 19.87
CA GLY A 10 -12.96 21.74 20.67
C GLY A 10 -11.56 21.14 20.75
N ALA A 11 -10.73 21.66 21.65
CA ALA A 11 -9.56 20.96 22.14
C ALA A 11 -10.03 19.81 23.04
N VAL A 12 -9.81 18.57 22.59
CA VAL A 12 -10.03 17.39 23.43
C VAL A 12 -9.12 17.52 24.67
N PRO A 13 -9.66 17.46 25.90
CA PRO A 13 -8.88 17.65 27.12
C PRO A 13 -7.65 16.73 27.15
N LEU A 14 -6.48 17.25 27.54
CA LEU A 14 -5.20 16.53 27.62
C LEU A 14 -5.30 15.19 28.37
N GLU A 15 -6.21 15.07 29.34
CA GLU A 15 -6.49 13.83 30.07
C GLU A 15 -7.10 12.73 29.18
N LEU A 16 -7.96 13.07 28.22
CA LEU A 16 -8.58 12.11 27.28
C LEU A 16 -7.54 11.51 26.33
N SER A 17 -6.59 12.32 25.85
CA SER A 17 -5.47 11.84 25.00
C SER A 17 -4.55 10.87 25.73
N GLY A 18 -4.28 11.11 27.02
CA GLY A 18 -3.48 10.21 27.85
C GLY A 18 -4.16 8.85 28.10
N ILE A 19 -5.48 8.86 28.31
CA ILE A 19 -6.29 7.65 28.49
C ILE A 19 -6.35 6.83 27.19
N GLU A 20 -6.41 7.48 26.03
CA GLU A 20 -6.45 6.82 24.73
C GLU A 20 -5.12 6.10 24.42
N LYS A 21 -3.99 6.77 24.63
CA LYS A 21 -2.65 6.16 24.54
C LYS A 21 -2.45 4.99 25.50
N ALA A 22 -2.99 5.11 26.72
CA ALA A 22 -2.95 4.02 27.71
C ALA A 22 -3.76 2.80 27.27
N ARG A 23 -4.89 3.01 26.59
CA ARG A 23 -5.72 1.94 26.01
C ARG A 23 -5.05 1.28 24.81
N GLU A 24 -4.41 2.05 23.92
CA GLU A 24 -3.64 1.52 22.80
C GLU A 24 -2.51 0.61 23.28
N LEU A 25 -1.71 1.07 24.26
CA LEU A 25 -0.62 0.28 24.83
C LEU A 25 -1.13 -1.04 25.46
N ALA A 26 -2.24 -0.98 26.20
CA ALA A 26 -2.86 -2.16 26.79
C ALA A 26 -3.31 -3.15 25.70
N ASN A 27 -3.92 -2.67 24.61
CA ASN A 27 -4.35 -3.50 23.49
C ASN A 27 -3.15 -4.17 22.78
N THR A 28 -2.05 -3.44 22.54
CA THR A 28 -0.83 -3.99 21.94
C THR A 28 -0.24 -5.12 22.78
N ILE A 29 -0.14 -4.94 24.11
CA ILE A 29 0.38 -5.96 25.02
C ILE A 29 -0.52 -7.20 25.02
N THR A 30 -1.85 -7.01 25.04
CA THR A 30 -2.81 -8.11 25.00
C THR A 30 -2.72 -8.90 23.70
N LEU A 31 -2.66 -8.22 22.54
CA LEU A 31 -2.56 -8.87 21.24
C LEU A 31 -1.26 -9.66 21.11
N ASN A 32 -0.12 -9.07 21.50
CA ASN A 32 1.17 -9.77 21.47
C ASN A 32 1.15 -11.06 22.31
N ARG A 33 0.48 -11.05 23.46
CA ARG A 33 0.36 -12.22 24.32
C ARG A 33 -0.50 -13.32 23.71
N ILE A 34 -1.57 -12.96 23.00
CA ILE A 34 -2.42 -13.91 22.27
C ILE A 34 -1.62 -14.49 21.09
N THR A 35 -0.97 -13.63 20.31
CA THR A 35 -0.15 -14.02 19.16
C THR A 35 0.98 -14.98 19.57
N SER A 36 1.68 -14.72 20.68
CA SER A 36 2.72 -15.63 21.20
C SER A 36 2.15 -17.02 21.46
N LYS A 37 1.01 -17.12 22.15
CA LYS A 37 0.39 -18.41 22.48
C LYS A 37 -0.10 -19.18 21.26
N VAL A 38 -0.68 -18.49 20.28
CA VAL A 38 -1.15 -19.10 19.03
C VAL A 38 0.03 -19.57 18.16
N ASN A 39 1.13 -18.81 18.15
CA ASN A 39 2.34 -19.21 17.42
C ASN A 39 3.05 -20.40 18.08
N GLU A 40 3.03 -20.50 19.41
CA GLU A 40 3.60 -21.62 20.17
C GLU A 40 2.78 -22.91 20.00
N ASN A 41 1.45 -22.81 20.00
CA ASN A 41 0.56 -23.93 19.74
C ASN A 41 -0.73 -23.45 19.06
N PRO A 42 -0.89 -23.67 17.73
CA PRO A 42 -2.06 -23.22 16.98
C PRO A 42 -3.39 -23.83 17.45
N ALA A 43 -3.36 -24.93 18.21
CA ALA A 43 -4.54 -25.58 18.79
C ALA A 43 -4.73 -25.25 20.28
N VAL A 44 -4.03 -24.24 20.82
CA VAL A 44 -4.12 -23.86 22.23
C VAL A 44 -5.53 -23.39 22.58
N ASP A 45 -6.09 -23.92 23.66
CA ASP A 45 -7.34 -23.40 24.23
C ASP A 45 -7.08 -22.04 24.89
N LEU A 46 -7.65 -20.98 24.31
CA LEU A 46 -7.54 -19.61 24.80
C LEU A 46 -8.69 -19.22 25.74
N SER A 47 -9.65 -20.12 26.02
CA SER A 47 -10.87 -19.80 26.76
C SER A 47 -10.59 -19.14 28.11
N ASP A 48 -9.64 -19.65 28.88
CA ASP A 48 -9.28 -19.09 30.19
C ASP A 48 -8.54 -17.76 30.07
N LEU A 49 -7.72 -17.59 29.02
CA LEU A 49 -7.08 -16.30 28.73
C LEU A 49 -8.14 -15.25 28.39
N LEU A 50 -9.07 -15.58 27.49
CA LEU A 50 -10.16 -14.71 27.05
C LEU A 50 -11.08 -14.31 28.20
N LYS A 51 -11.38 -15.23 29.13
CA LYS A 51 -12.14 -14.93 30.36
C LYS A 51 -11.40 -13.96 31.30
N GLN A 52 -10.07 -14.01 31.34
CA GLN A 52 -9.25 -13.12 32.18
C GLN A 52 -8.92 -11.77 31.51
N LEU A 53 -9.14 -11.62 30.20
CA LEU A 53 -8.79 -10.42 29.44
C LEU A 53 -9.40 -9.12 29.98
N PRO A 54 -10.67 -9.05 30.40
CA PRO A 54 -11.26 -7.81 30.90
C PRO A 54 -10.50 -7.27 32.13
N GLN A 55 -10.22 -8.15 33.10
CA GLN A 55 -9.51 -7.79 34.33
C GLN A 55 -8.03 -7.45 34.07
N LEU A 56 -7.37 -8.19 33.17
CA LEU A 56 -5.99 -7.93 32.77
C LEU A 56 -5.85 -6.60 32.03
N ARG A 57 -6.78 -6.31 31.11
CA ARG A 57 -6.84 -5.04 30.36
C ARG A 57 -7.04 -3.87 31.29
N GLU A 58 -7.94 -3.98 32.26
CA GLU A 58 -8.19 -2.93 33.24
C GLU A 58 -6.95 -2.66 34.11
N THR A 59 -6.26 -3.72 34.53
CA THR A 59 -4.98 -3.61 35.26
C THR A 59 -3.88 -2.93 34.43
N LEU A 60 -3.79 -3.25 33.14
CA LEU A 60 -2.81 -2.66 32.22
C LEU A 60 -3.09 -1.18 31.96
N VAL A 61 -4.36 -0.82 31.75
CA VAL A 61 -4.79 0.58 31.58
C VAL A 61 -4.50 1.38 32.86
N GLN A 62 -4.79 0.84 34.04
CA GLN A 62 -4.48 1.50 35.32
C GLN A 62 -2.97 1.70 35.51
N LYS A 63 -2.14 0.71 35.17
CA LYS A 63 -0.66 0.83 35.23
C LYS A 63 -0.13 1.87 34.23
N ALA A 64 -0.71 1.95 33.04
CA ALA A 64 -0.35 2.94 32.03
C ALA A 64 -0.77 4.35 32.46
N CYS A 65 -1.99 4.54 32.99
CA CYS A 65 -2.46 5.84 33.49
C CYS A 65 -1.59 6.37 34.65
N ARG A 66 -1.18 5.50 35.59
CA ARG A 66 -0.28 5.88 36.71
C ARG A 66 1.10 6.36 36.25
N ARG A 67 1.59 5.87 35.10
CA ARG A 67 2.85 6.33 34.50
C ARG A 67 2.70 7.69 33.82
N VAL A 68 1.52 7.97 33.27
CA VAL A 68 1.22 9.24 32.58
C VAL A 68 0.94 10.36 33.59
N THR A 69 0.32 10.09 34.74
CA THR A 69 0.02 11.11 35.77
C THR A 69 1.19 11.45 36.68
N ALA A 70 2.25 10.65 36.73
CA ALA A 70 3.43 10.90 37.57
C ALA A 70 4.45 11.89 36.95
N CYS A 71 4.20 12.43 35.76
CA CYS A 71 5.08 13.40 35.09
C CYS A 71 4.27 14.57 34.51
N SER A 72 4.31 15.73 35.15
CA SER A 72 4.12 17.05 34.54
C SER A 72 4.54 18.16 35.54
N PRO A 73 5.02 19.34 35.10
CA PRO A 73 5.77 19.65 33.89
C PRO A 73 7.13 20.29 34.24
N LYS A 74 8.22 19.82 33.62
CA LYS A 74 9.40 20.66 33.37
C LYS A 74 9.60 20.71 31.88
N GLU A 75 9.68 21.93 31.35
CA GLU A 75 10.18 22.19 30.00
C GLU A 75 11.51 21.47 29.84
N GLU A 76 11.57 20.49 28.93
CA GLU A 76 12.80 19.80 28.59
C GLU A 76 12.63 19.05 27.26
N PRO A 77 13.73 18.63 26.61
CA PRO A 77 14.03 18.93 25.23
C PRO A 77 13.58 17.79 24.30
N ILE A 78 13.73 18.04 23.00
CA ILE A 78 13.68 17.07 21.90
C ILE A 78 14.31 15.73 22.34
N SER A 79 13.51 14.74 22.74
CA SER A 79 13.92 13.35 22.98
C SER A 79 13.45 12.53 21.78
N LYS A 80 14.29 11.90 20.95
CA LYS A 80 15.26 10.83 21.24
C LYS A 80 14.68 9.72 22.10
N ASP A 81 13.62 9.08 21.61
CA ASP A 81 13.46 7.62 21.76
C ASP A 81 12.43 7.06 20.75
N SER A 82 12.87 6.96 19.49
CA SER A 82 12.32 6.01 18.50
C SER A 82 13.42 5.18 17.82
N SER A 83 14.69 5.43 18.16
CA SER A 83 15.85 4.91 17.43
C SER A 83 16.30 3.50 17.84
N ARG A 84 15.70 2.90 18.87
CA ARG A 84 16.06 1.52 19.30
C ARG A 84 15.11 0.43 18.80
N SER A 85 13.88 0.76 18.39
CA SER A 85 12.91 -0.23 17.90
C SER A 85 12.94 -0.47 16.39
N SER A 86 13.41 0.50 15.59
CA SER A 86 13.45 0.39 14.12
C SER A 86 14.62 -0.47 13.62
N ALA A 87 15.79 -0.39 14.28
CA ALA A 87 16.98 -1.14 13.90
C ALA A 87 16.81 -2.67 14.07
N ALA A 88 16.01 -3.11 15.05
CA ALA A 88 15.77 -4.54 15.30
C ALA A 88 14.83 -5.20 14.27
N GLN A 89 13.94 -4.44 13.60
CA GLN A 89 13.04 -4.95 12.55
C GLN A 89 13.69 -5.02 11.15
N LEU A 90 14.73 -4.22 10.89
CA LEU A 90 15.49 -4.26 9.64
C LEU A 90 16.26 -5.58 9.42
N HIS A 91 16.50 -6.37 10.48
CA HIS A 91 17.21 -7.65 10.36
C HIS A 91 16.50 -8.68 9.46
N GLY A 92 15.18 -8.54 9.24
CA GLY A 92 14.43 -9.36 8.28
C GLY A 92 14.45 -8.86 6.82
N SER A 93 15.09 -7.72 6.54
CA SER A 93 15.12 -7.07 5.21
C SER A 93 16.46 -7.24 4.47
N LEU A 94 17.46 -7.86 5.10
CA LEU A 94 18.75 -8.11 4.44
C LEU A 94 18.64 -9.29 3.49
N ILE A 95 19.19 -9.12 2.30
CA ILE A 95 19.28 -10.15 1.27
C ILE A 95 20.26 -11.22 1.77
N GLN A 96 19.78 -12.44 1.99
CA GLN A 96 20.59 -13.56 2.46
C GLN A 96 20.60 -14.71 1.43
N GLY A 97 21.77 -15.35 1.28
CA GLY A 97 21.96 -16.47 0.36
C GLY A 97 22.23 -16.03 -1.07
N ASP A 98 22.22 -17.01 -1.98
CA ASP A 98 22.31 -16.76 -3.42
C ASP A 98 21.08 -15.97 -3.87
N VAL A 99 21.20 -15.20 -4.95
CA VAL A 99 20.12 -14.32 -5.43
C VAL A 99 19.93 -14.54 -6.92
N GLU A 100 18.68 -14.59 -7.35
CA GLU A 100 18.28 -14.54 -8.75
C GLU A 100 17.89 -13.10 -9.11
N ILE A 101 18.62 -12.49 -10.04
CA ILE A 101 18.22 -11.21 -10.63
C ILE A 101 17.11 -11.51 -11.64
N THR A 102 15.87 -11.22 -11.25
CA THR A 102 14.69 -11.45 -12.11
C THR A 102 14.49 -10.36 -13.15
N HIS A 103 14.95 -9.14 -12.86
CA HIS A 103 14.98 -8.04 -13.82
C HIS A 103 16.28 -7.24 -13.66
N PRO A 104 16.89 -6.79 -14.77
CA PRO A 104 18.12 -6.01 -14.73
C PRO A 104 18.05 -4.82 -13.75
N ILE A 105 19.09 -4.66 -12.95
CA ILE A 105 19.21 -3.58 -11.98
C ILE A 105 19.71 -2.32 -12.69
N ASP A 106 18.96 -1.23 -12.59
CA ASP A 106 19.30 0.08 -13.19
C ASP A 106 20.64 0.61 -12.63
N GLN A 107 21.40 1.30 -13.47
CA GLN A 107 22.71 1.84 -13.11
C GLN A 107 22.67 2.71 -11.85
N ARG A 108 21.59 3.47 -11.61
CA ARG A 108 21.42 4.27 -10.39
C ARG A 108 21.53 3.44 -9.12
N ILE A 109 21.09 2.18 -9.18
CA ILE A 109 21.08 1.26 -8.04
C ILE A 109 22.43 0.56 -7.90
N LEU A 110 23.10 0.30 -9.01
CA LEU A 110 24.49 -0.17 -9.01
C LEU A 110 25.43 0.90 -8.43
N GLU A 111 25.20 2.17 -8.73
CA GLU A 111 25.95 3.30 -8.15
C GLU A 111 25.79 3.38 -6.63
N HIS A 112 24.57 3.20 -6.11
CA HIS A 112 24.32 3.06 -4.66
C HIS A 112 25.06 1.86 -4.06
N ALA A 113 25.19 0.76 -4.80
CA ALA A 113 25.97 -0.40 -4.37
C ALA A 113 27.51 -0.22 -4.52
N GLY A 114 27.99 0.94 -4.95
CA GLY A 114 29.41 1.24 -5.14
C GLY A 114 30.03 0.65 -6.40
N ILE A 115 29.22 0.29 -7.41
CA ILE A 115 29.65 -0.36 -8.65
C ILE A 115 29.62 0.67 -9.80
N GLN A 116 30.80 1.04 -10.30
CA GLN A 116 30.96 2.09 -11.33
C GLN A 116 31.09 1.56 -12.77
N SER A 117 31.31 0.25 -12.98
CA SER A 117 31.25 -0.36 -14.32
C SER A 117 30.93 -1.85 -14.22
N VAL A 118 29.91 -2.31 -14.96
CA VAL A 118 29.61 -3.73 -15.11
C VAL A 118 30.63 -4.32 -16.09
N GLY A 119 31.74 -4.81 -15.58
CA GLY A 119 32.62 -5.70 -16.34
C GLY A 119 31.97 -7.07 -16.45
N THR A 120 31.82 -7.58 -17.68
CA THR A 120 31.46 -8.96 -18.08
C THR A 120 30.84 -9.85 -17.01
N GLU A 121 29.56 -10.18 -17.19
CA GLU A 121 28.75 -11.17 -16.47
C GLU A 121 29.61 -12.29 -15.87
N SER A 122 29.78 -12.25 -14.55
CA SER A 122 30.48 -13.27 -13.77
C SER A 122 29.80 -13.40 -12.41
N PRO A 123 29.80 -14.59 -11.78
CA PRO A 123 29.20 -14.82 -10.46
C PRO A 123 29.74 -13.90 -9.35
N SER A 124 30.94 -13.34 -9.53
CA SER A 124 31.53 -12.35 -8.64
C SER A 124 30.76 -11.03 -8.63
N THR A 125 30.17 -10.63 -9.76
CA THR A 125 29.45 -9.36 -9.92
C THR A 125 28.16 -9.35 -9.09
N ASP A 126 27.42 -10.46 -9.06
CA ASP A 126 26.19 -10.56 -8.26
C ASP A 126 26.49 -10.47 -6.76
N ILE A 127 27.57 -11.12 -6.31
CA ILE A 127 28.02 -11.04 -4.90
C ILE A 127 28.36 -9.59 -4.52
N HIS A 128 29.01 -8.84 -5.42
CA HIS A 128 29.32 -7.43 -5.17
C HIS A 128 28.06 -6.56 -5.12
N ILE A 129 27.09 -6.78 -6.03
CA ILE A 129 25.79 -6.09 -6.04
C ILE A 129 25.06 -6.33 -4.72
N ILE A 130 24.94 -7.59 -4.30
CA ILE A 130 24.23 -7.97 -3.07
C ILE A 130 24.92 -7.39 -1.85
N THR A 131 26.25 -7.43 -1.80
CA THR A 131 27.03 -6.89 -0.69
C THR A 131 26.85 -5.39 -0.56
N GLY A 132 26.93 -4.65 -1.67
CA GLY A 132 26.71 -3.20 -1.71
C GLY A 132 25.28 -2.83 -1.34
N LEU A 133 24.29 -3.50 -1.92
CA LEU A 133 22.88 -3.28 -1.57
C LEU A 133 22.59 -3.58 -0.11
N ASN A 134 23.11 -4.68 0.45
CA ASN A 134 22.96 -4.98 1.87
C ASN A 134 23.63 -3.93 2.76
N HIS A 135 24.73 -3.31 2.32
CA HIS A 135 25.33 -2.20 3.04
C HIS A 135 24.38 -1.00 3.10
N GLU A 136 23.83 -0.59 1.96
CA GLU A 136 22.87 0.53 1.87
C GLU A 136 21.56 0.24 2.61
N LEU A 137 21.03 -0.99 2.52
CA LEU A 137 19.80 -1.37 3.21
C LEU A 137 19.95 -1.29 4.75
N ARG A 138 21.15 -1.50 5.30
CA ARG A 138 21.40 -1.37 6.76
C ARG A 138 21.32 0.06 7.25
N THR A 139 21.68 1.03 6.41
CA THR A 139 21.70 2.46 6.74
C THR A 139 20.44 3.17 6.24
N SER A 140 19.64 2.51 5.39
CA SER A 140 18.43 3.03 4.80
C SER A 140 17.39 3.48 5.84
N GLN A 141 16.72 4.59 5.56
CA GLN A 141 15.57 5.03 6.33
C GLN A 141 14.33 4.22 5.93
N VAL A 142 13.63 3.65 6.90
CA VAL A 142 12.28 3.10 6.69
C VAL A 142 11.31 4.26 6.46
N LEU A 143 10.81 4.37 5.23
CA LEU A 143 9.79 5.36 4.86
C LEU A 143 8.39 4.89 5.24
N TRP A 144 8.15 3.59 5.14
CA TRP A 144 6.86 2.99 5.47
C TRP A 144 7.00 1.49 5.76
N ASN A 145 6.11 0.94 6.57
CA ASN A 145 6.01 -0.50 6.77
C ASN A 145 4.57 -0.94 7.08
N LEU A 146 4.23 -2.15 6.66
CA LEU A 146 2.99 -2.83 7.01
C LEU A 146 3.21 -4.34 7.03
N HIS A 147 2.93 -4.96 8.18
CA HIS A 147 3.22 -6.38 8.41
C HIS A 147 4.67 -6.72 8.07
N SER A 148 4.87 -7.52 7.02
CA SER A 148 6.17 -7.97 6.54
C SER A 148 6.70 -7.16 5.35
N SER A 149 5.98 -6.12 4.90
CA SER A 149 6.40 -5.26 3.79
C SER A 149 7.00 -3.95 4.30
N PHE A 150 8.12 -3.54 3.71
CA PHE A 150 8.85 -2.32 4.05
C PHE A 150 9.12 -1.50 2.80
N ILE A 151 9.08 -0.18 2.93
CA ILE A 151 9.57 0.78 1.94
C ILE A 151 10.80 1.47 2.56
N LEU A 152 11.94 1.31 1.92
CA LEU A 152 13.24 1.81 2.39
C LEU A 152 13.77 2.88 1.43
N SER A 153 14.37 3.94 1.94
CA SER A 153 15.03 4.95 1.12
C SER A 153 16.46 4.50 0.79
N LEU A 154 16.82 4.41 -0.48
CA LEU A 154 18.22 4.18 -0.91
C LEU A 154 18.95 5.47 -1.25
N GLY A 155 18.22 6.52 -1.63
CA GLY A 155 18.84 7.78 -2.05
C GLY A 155 17.90 8.96 -1.90
N ARG A 156 18.07 9.95 -2.78
CA ARG A 156 17.20 11.14 -2.82
C ARG A 156 15.85 10.82 -3.44
N CYS A 157 15.86 9.98 -4.47
CA CYS A 157 14.68 9.68 -5.28
C CYS A 157 14.37 8.19 -5.34
N GLU A 158 15.31 7.33 -4.94
CA GLU A 158 15.22 5.88 -5.04
C GLU A 158 14.66 5.27 -3.75
N VAL A 159 13.63 4.44 -3.89
CA VAL A 159 13.05 3.67 -2.79
C VAL A 159 13.05 2.20 -3.13
N VAL A 160 13.14 1.34 -2.12
CA VAL A 160 13.05 -0.11 -2.20
C VAL A 160 11.78 -0.56 -1.50
N LYS A 161 10.87 -1.27 -2.18
CA LYS A 161 9.91 -2.16 -1.50
C LYS A 161 10.64 -3.45 -1.17
N THR A 162 10.48 -3.98 0.04
CA THR A 162 10.84 -5.36 0.41
C THR A 162 9.61 -6.00 1.05
N GLY A 163 9.52 -7.32 1.00
CA GLY A 163 8.52 -8.02 1.79
C GLY A 163 8.48 -9.51 1.57
N MET A 164 7.80 -10.22 2.46
CA MET A 164 7.55 -11.65 2.30
C MET A 164 6.45 -11.86 1.26
N SER A 165 6.73 -12.59 0.17
CA SER A 165 5.74 -12.91 -0.89
C SER A 165 5.10 -11.70 -1.59
N LEU A 166 5.90 -10.73 -2.03
CA LEU A 166 5.37 -9.62 -2.83
C LEU A 166 4.72 -10.14 -4.13
N ASP A 167 3.58 -9.57 -4.49
CA ASP A 167 2.82 -10.01 -5.66
C ASP A 167 3.59 -9.67 -6.96
N PRO A 168 3.89 -10.65 -7.82
CA PRO A 168 4.67 -10.43 -9.04
C PRO A 168 3.95 -9.51 -10.05
N ASP A 169 2.62 -9.41 -9.98
CA ASP A 169 1.87 -8.47 -10.83
C ASP A 169 2.17 -7.02 -10.47
N GLY A 170 2.59 -6.70 -9.24
CA GLY A 170 2.98 -5.34 -8.87
C GLY A 170 4.10 -4.80 -9.76
N ILE A 171 5.06 -5.65 -10.13
CA ILE A 171 6.14 -5.29 -11.07
C ILE A 171 5.61 -5.19 -12.48
N THR A 172 4.98 -6.26 -12.97
CA THR A 172 4.64 -6.37 -14.39
C THR A 172 3.57 -5.35 -14.78
N ASN A 173 2.65 -5.04 -13.87
CA ASN A 173 1.70 -3.95 -14.04
C ASN A 173 2.38 -2.58 -14.03
N LEU A 174 3.32 -2.32 -13.11
CA LEU A 174 4.04 -1.06 -13.12
C LEU A 174 4.86 -0.87 -14.40
N GLN A 175 5.57 -1.90 -14.85
CA GLN A 175 6.30 -1.88 -16.12
C GLN A 175 5.36 -1.65 -17.31
N TYR A 176 4.19 -2.30 -17.31
CA TYR A 176 3.17 -2.08 -18.33
C TYR A 176 2.73 -0.60 -18.35
N ILE A 177 2.45 -0.01 -17.19
CA ILE A 177 2.05 1.41 -17.11
C ILE A 177 3.20 2.34 -17.53
N ASN A 178 4.42 2.11 -17.03
CA ASN A 178 5.60 2.88 -17.41
C ASN A 178 5.83 2.91 -18.93
N THR A 179 5.54 1.80 -19.63
CA THR A 179 5.83 1.63 -21.06
C THR A 179 4.66 1.95 -21.98
N ARG A 180 3.43 1.63 -21.58
CA ARG A 180 2.22 1.74 -22.43
C ARG A 180 1.32 2.91 -22.04
N VAL A 181 1.55 3.54 -20.89
CA VAL A 181 0.73 4.65 -20.38
C VAL A 181 1.60 5.74 -19.71
N PRO A 182 2.60 6.30 -20.42
CA PRO A 182 3.57 7.24 -19.84
C PRO A 182 2.93 8.55 -19.34
N GLU A 183 1.68 8.83 -19.72
CA GLU A 183 0.90 9.98 -19.26
C GLU A 183 0.49 9.86 -17.79
N ILE A 184 0.36 8.63 -17.26
CA ILE A 184 0.08 8.43 -15.85
C ILE A 184 1.40 8.58 -15.07
N PRO A 185 1.51 9.56 -14.16
CA PRO A 185 2.70 9.71 -13.37
C PRO A 185 2.81 8.51 -12.44
N THR A 186 3.82 7.68 -12.68
CA THR A 186 4.10 6.47 -11.89
C THR A 186 5.58 6.44 -11.57
N PRO A 187 5.98 5.74 -10.51
CA PRO A 187 7.39 5.52 -10.25
C PRO A 187 8.00 4.68 -11.37
N SER A 188 9.23 4.99 -11.79
CA SER A 188 9.94 4.16 -12.78
C SER A 188 10.43 2.89 -12.13
N PHE A 189 10.19 1.73 -12.73
CA PHE A 189 10.76 0.45 -12.28
C PHE A 189 12.27 0.37 -12.57
N LEU A 190 13.08 0.11 -11.56
CA LEU A 190 14.56 0.16 -11.62
C LEU A 190 15.23 -1.22 -11.42
N GLY A 191 14.47 -2.30 -11.46
CA GLY A 191 14.99 -3.67 -11.36
C GLY A 191 14.43 -4.45 -10.18
N SER A 192 14.71 -5.74 -10.17
CA SER A 192 14.31 -6.63 -9.08
C SER A 192 15.17 -7.88 -8.97
N LEU A 193 15.19 -8.42 -7.75
CA LEU A 193 15.91 -9.63 -7.39
C LEU A 193 15.09 -10.47 -6.42
N ILE A 194 15.39 -11.77 -6.34
CA ILE A 194 14.78 -12.75 -5.43
C ILE A 194 15.91 -13.56 -4.77
N PRO A 195 16.08 -13.52 -3.43
CA PRO A 195 16.92 -14.44 -2.67
C PRO A 195 16.48 -15.91 -2.80
N ASN A 196 17.43 -16.83 -2.96
CA ASN A 196 17.24 -18.26 -3.18
C ASN A 196 16.90 -19.07 -1.90
N LEU A 197 16.71 -18.41 -0.75
CA LEU A 197 16.35 -19.09 0.51
C LEU A 197 14.84 -19.00 0.75
N ARG A 198 14.13 -20.04 0.26
CA ARG A 198 12.67 -20.28 0.32
C ARG A 198 11.85 -19.37 -0.63
N PRO A 199 10.70 -19.85 -1.16
CA PRO A 199 9.94 -19.20 -2.26
C PRO A 199 9.26 -17.87 -1.90
N LYS A 200 9.68 -17.24 -0.82
CA LYS A 200 9.14 -16.02 -0.24
C LYS A 200 10.34 -15.37 0.40
N ASP A 201 10.77 -14.21 -0.09
CA ASP A 201 11.31 -13.09 0.70
C ASP A 201 12.04 -12.12 -0.22
N ILE A 202 11.71 -10.83 -0.12
CA ILE A 202 12.42 -9.68 -0.72
C ILE A 202 12.40 -9.65 -2.25
N LEU A 203 11.29 -9.19 -2.81
CA LEU A 203 11.37 -8.47 -4.08
C LEU A 203 11.88 -7.07 -3.77
N LEU A 204 13.09 -6.73 -4.21
CA LEU A 204 13.60 -5.37 -4.18
C LEU A 204 12.91 -4.56 -5.28
N HIS A 205 11.88 -3.80 -4.95
CA HIS A 205 11.23 -2.92 -5.93
C HIS A 205 11.87 -1.55 -5.87
N VAL A 206 12.81 -1.30 -6.77
CA VAL A 206 13.44 0.01 -6.79
C VAL A 206 12.65 0.94 -7.68
N THR A 207 12.21 2.08 -7.14
CA THR A 207 11.53 3.10 -7.94
C THR A 207 12.03 4.51 -7.72
N SER A 208 11.96 5.33 -8.78
CA SER A 208 12.29 6.76 -8.71
C SER A 208 11.04 7.62 -8.54
N LYS A 209 11.14 8.68 -7.72
CA LYS A 209 10.15 9.77 -7.68
C LYS A 209 10.15 10.51 -9.03
N ARG A 210 9.01 10.58 -9.72
CA ARG A 210 8.81 11.54 -10.82
C ARG A 210 8.46 12.89 -10.21
N LEU A 211 9.44 13.81 -10.11
CA LEU A 211 9.23 15.13 -9.51
C LEU A 211 8.93 16.24 -10.54
N ASP A 212 9.36 16.09 -11.80
CA ASP A 212 9.20 17.13 -12.81
C ASP A 212 8.57 16.62 -14.11
N SER A 213 7.28 16.88 -14.26
CA SER A 213 6.76 17.48 -15.50
C SER A 213 5.62 18.41 -15.07
N ARG A 214 5.61 19.64 -15.62
CA ARG A 214 4.63 20.73 -15.37
C ARG A 214 3.22 20.39 -15.89
N GLU A 215 2.87 19.11 -15.91
CA GLU A 215 1.59 18.62 -16.37
C GLU A 215 0.68 18.60 -15.16
N ARG A 216 -0.21 19.59 -15.09
CA ARG A 216 -1.41 19.48 -14.26
C ARG A 216 -2.10 18.19 -14.71
N MET A 217 -2.24 17.22 -13.82
CA MET A 217 -3.15 16.11 -14.08
C MET A 217 -4.57 16.68 -14.12
N ALA A 218 -5.05 17.03 -15.31
CA ALA A 218 -6.32 16.48 -15.72
C ALA A 218 -6.03 14.99 -15.91
N ILE A 219 -6.65 14.12 -15.10
CA ILE A 219 -6.61 12.68 -15.34
C ILE A 219 -7.05 12.52 -16.80
N PRO A 220 -6.17 12.13 -17.73
CA PRO A 220 -6.42 12.35 -19.14
C PRO A 220 -7.75 11.70 -19.53
N HIS A 221 -8.64 12.51 -20.12
CA HIS A 221 -9.83 12.08 -20.83
C HIS A 221 -9.42 11.23 -22.03
N HIS A 222 -9.01 9.99 -21.80
CA HIS A 222 -8.81 9.00 -22.84
C HIS A 222 -9.54 7.72 -22.42
N ARG A 223 -10.87 7.83 -22.45
CA ARG A 223 -11.65 6.73 -22.97
C ARG A 223 -11.02 6.39 -24.33
N GLN A 224 -10.57 5.15 -24.48
CA GLN A 224 -10.28 4.53 -25.78
C GLN A 224 -9.02 5.01 -26.51
N GLN A 225 -7.89 4.39 -26.18
CA GLN A 225 -7.20 3.65 -27.23
C GLN A 225 -7.35 2.18 -26.91
N THR A 226 -8.27 1.53 -27.62
CA THR A 226 -8.26 0.08 -27.73
C THR A 226 -6.90 -0.30 -28.28
N ASP A 227 -6.03 -0.84 -27.42
CA ASP A 227 -4.82 -1.53 -27.81
C ASP A 227 -5.29 -2.78 -28.60
N ARG A 228 -5.64 -2.59 -29.88
CA ARG A 228 -6.35 -3.58 -30.74
C ARG A 228 -5.53 -4.84 -31.00
N GLU A 229 -4.26 -4.84 -30.61
CA GLU A 229 -3.33 -5.94 -30.85
C GLU A 229 -3.30 -6.99 -29.71
N ILE A 230 -3.91 -6.69 -28.56
CA ILE A 230 -3.99 -7.62 -27.43
C ILE A 230 -5.44 -7.95 -27.18
N THR A 231 -5.81 -9.24 -27.23
CA THR A 231 -7.13 -9.69 -26.75
C THR A 231 -7.23 -9.33 -25.27
N GLN A 232 -7.91 -8.24 -24.95
CA GLN A 232 -8.10 -7.77 -23.59
C GLN A 232 -8.88 -8.84 -22.81
N ARG A 233 -8.30 -9.30 -21.71
CA ARG A 233 -8.89 -10.30 -20.80
C ARG A 233 -8.91 -9.73 -19.40
N ILE A 234 -9.92 -10.12 -18.63
CA ILE A 234 -10.12 -9.59 -17.29
C ILE A 234 -9.00 -10.09 -16.37
N GLY A 235 -8.34 -9.15 -15.68
CA GLY A 235 -7.23 -9.40 -14.77
C GLY A 235 -5.97 -8.58 -15.08
N SER A 236 -4.86 -8.93 -14.42
CA SER A 236 -3.55 -8.27 -14.56
C SER A 236 -3.14 -8.05 -16.02
N PHE A 237 -2.42 -6.96 -16.29
CA PHE A 237 -2.07 -6.56 -17.65
C PHE A 237 -1.25 -7.61 -18.40
N ILE A 238 -0.41 -8.36 -17.67
CA ILE A 238 0.47 -9.37 -18.23
C ILE A 238 0.01 -10.78 -17.87
N SER A 239 -0.10 -11.10 -16.58
CA SER A 239 -0.43 -12.45 -16.13
C SER A 239 -1.88 -12.87 -16.44
N ARG A 240 -2.77 -11.89 -16.70
CA ARG A 240 -4.22 -12.09 -16.88
C ARG A 240 -4.90 -12.72 -15.67
N THR A 241 -4.22 -12.73 -14.53
CA THR A 241 -4.76 -13.23 -13.27
C THR A 241 -5.72 -12.19 -12.72
N CYS A 242 -6.98 -12.58 -12.53
CA CYS A 242 -7.97 -11.73 -11.90
C CYS A 242 -7.85 -11.84 -10.38
N LYS A 243 -7.69 -10.69 -9.72
CA LYS A 243 -7.62 -10.59 -8.26
C LYS A 243 -8.70 -9.66 -7.72
N ASP A 244 -9.27 -10.01 -6.57
CA ASP A 244 -10.16 -9.15 -5.80
C ASP A 244 -9.85 -9.27 -4.30
N ALA A 245 -9.35 -8.18 -3.72
CA ALA A 245 -9.09 -8.06 -2.30
C ALA A 245 -10.26 -7.37 -1.60
N ARG A 246 -10.93 -8.09 -0.69
CA ARG A 246 -11.94 -7.53 0.23
C ARG A 246 -11.55 -7.82 1.68
N ARG A 247 -12.20 -8.79 2.33
CA ARG A 247 -11.73 -9.33 3.63
C ARG A 247 -10.56 -10.29 3.47
N SER A 248 -10.51 -10.97 2.33
CA SER A 248 -9.43 -11.86 1.90
C SER A 248 -9.24 -11.67 0.40
N GLN A 249 -8.01 -11.89 -0.08
CA GLN A 249 -7.73 -11.85 -1.51
C GLN A 249 -8.24 -13.13 -2.18
N ARG A 250 -9.01 -12.95 -3.25
CA ARG A 250 -9.38 -13.98 -4.22
C ARG A 250 -8.45 -13.85 -5.42
N THR A 251 -8.02 -14.98 -5.95
CA THR A 251 -7.21 -15.05 -7.16
C THR A 251 -7.83 -16.09 -8.09
N SER A 252 -8.04 -15.74 -9.35
CA SER A 252 -8.55 -16.67 -10.35
C SER A 252 -7.54 -17.79 -10.59
N THR A 253 -8.00 -19.04 -10.57
CA THR A 253 -7.18 -20.20 -10.94
C THR A 253 -7.20 -20.50 -12.43
N VAL A 254 -8.16 -19.92 -13.15
CA VAL A 254 -8.34 -20.05 -14.60
C VAL A 254 -8.53 -18.66 -15.22
N PRO A 255 -8.17 -18.46 -16.49
CA PRO A 255 -8.40 -17.20 -17.18
C PRO A 255 -9.88 -16.80 -17.20
N ILE A 256 -10.16 -15.51 -17.03
CA ILE A 256 -11.50 -14.93 -17.13
C ILE A 256 -11.60 -14.17 -18.46
N HIS A 257 -12.52 -14.61 -19.32
CA HIS A 257 -12.72 -14.13 -20.67
C HIS A 257 -13.93 -13.20 -20.79
N THR A 258 -14.95 -13.40 -19.97
CA THR A 258 -16.19 -12.63 -20.03
C THR A 258 -16.52 -11.96 -18.70
N GLU A 259 -17.31 -10.90 -18.75
CA GLU A 259 -17.82 -10.28 -17.53
C GLU A 259 -18.76 -11.22 -16.76
N ALA A 260 -19.47 -12.11 -17.44
CA ALA A 260 -20.28 -13.13 -16.78
C ALA A 260 -19.42 -14.05 -15.89
N GLU A 261 -18.27 -14.51 -16.40
CA GLU A 261 -17.29 -15.30 -15.64
C GLU A 261 -16.66 -14.47 -14.50
N PHE A 262 -16.43 -13.18 -14.72
CA PHE A 262 -15.97 -12.27 -13.67
C PHE A 262 -17.00 -12.12 -12.54
N ASN A 263 -18.27 -11.91 -12.88
CA ASN A 263 -19.36 -11.81 -11.92
C ASN A 263 -19.54 -13.12 -11.12
N ASP A 264 -19.37 -14.26 -11.78
CA ASP A 264 -19.34 -15.57 -11.13
C ASP A 264 -18.15 -15.71 -10.18
N PHE A 265 -16.95 -15.29 -10.60
CA PHE A 265 -15.75 -15.24 -9.77
C PHE A 265 -15.95 -14.38 -8.51
N LEU A 266 -16.64 -13.24 -8.62
CA LEU A 266 -16.94 -12.36 -7.49
C LEU A 266 -17.97 -12.97 -6.51
N CYS A 267 -18.88 -13.81 -7.00
CA CYS A 267 -19.95 -14.40 -6.20
C CYS A 267 -19.61 -15.81 -5.66
N HIS A 268 -18.65 -16.51 -6.27
CA HIS A 268 -18.27 -17.88 -5.94
C HIS A 268 -17.03 -17.95 -5.04
N GLU A 269 -17.06 -18.85 -4.07
CA GLU A 269 -15.92 -19.26 -3.25
C GLU A 269 -15.99 -20.78 -3.13
N PRO A 270 -14.97 -21.55 -3.56
CA PRO A 270 -15.05 -23.01 -3.63
C PRO A 270 -15.48 -23.68 -2.31
N ASN A 271 -15.10 -23.09 -1.18
CA ASN A 271 -15.35 -23.63 0.15
C ASN A 271 -16.50 -22.93 0.90
N ARG A 272 -17.40 -22.24 0.21
CA ARG A 272 -18.60 -21.64 0.83
C ARG A 272 -19.87 -21.87 0.03
N THR A 273 -20.93 -22.23 0.76
CA THR A 273 -22.29 -22.32 0.23
C THR A 273 -22.73 -21.00 -0.42
N VAL A 274 -23.28 -21.09 -1.63
CA VAL A 274 -23.92 -19.97 -2.31
C VAL A 274 -25.25 -19.68 -1.62
N THR A 275 -25.36 -18.52 -0.99
CA THR A 275 -26.58 -18.11 -0.29
C THR A 275 -27.59 -17.50 -1.26
N PRO A 276 -28.90 -17.48 -0.92
CA PRO A 276 -29.90 -16.75 -1.71
C PRO A 276 -29.52 -15.29 -1.96
N TRP A 277 -28.90 -14.63 -0.97
CA TRP A 277 -28.36 -13.28 -1.10
C TRP A 277 -27.30 -13.15 -2.20
N LYS A 278 -26.35 -14.09 -2.28
CA LYS A 278 -25.34 -14.11 -3.36
C LYS A 278 -25.97 -14.31 -4.73
N ARG A 279 -26.98 -15.18 -4.85
CA ARG A 279 -27.72 -15.35 -6.11
C ARG A 279 -28.45 -14.08 -6.53
N MET A 280 -29.08 -13.41 -5.58
CA MET A 280 -29.77 -12.13 -5.81
C MET A 280 -28.80 -11.04 -6.27
N ILE A 281 -27.64 -10.92 -5.62
CA ILE A 281 -26.59 -10.00 -6.08
C ILE A 281 -26.17 -10.36 -7.50
N ARG A 282 -25.82 -11.63 -7.76
CA ARG A 282 -25.37 -12.07 -9.08
C ARG A 282 -26.39 -11.76 -10.18
N SER A 283 -27.69 -11.93 -9.91
CA SER A 283 -28.76 -11.60 -10.87
C SER A 283 -28.94 -10.10 -11.13
N ALA A 284 -28.41 -9.25 -10.25
CA ALA A 284 -28.46 -7.80 -10.40
C ALA A 284 -27.16 -7.21 -10.98
N MET A 285 -26.14 -8.03 -11.26
CA MET A 285 -24.90 -7.58 -11.91
C MET A 285 -25.12 -7.47 -13.42
N GLY A 286 -24.94 -6.27 -13.96
CA GLY A 286 -25.05 -6.01 -15.39
C GLY A 286 -23.88 -6.56 -16.20
N GLU A 287 -24.13 -6.82 -17.48
CA GLU A 287 -23.16 -7.27 -18.49
C GLU A 287 -23.73 -6.95 -19.89
N PRO A 288 -22.92 -6.55 -20.91
CA PRO A 288 -21.48 -6.31 -20.88
C PRO A 288 -21.10 -4.82 -20.70
N HIS A 289 -20.05 -4.56 -19.94
CA HIS A 289 -19.37 -3.28 -19.80
C HIS A 289 -18.07 -3.27 -20.62
N GLN A 290 -17.58 -2.06 -20.95
CA GLN A 290 -16.29 -1.92 -21.61
C GLN A 290 -15.14 -2.32 -20.66
N LEU A 291 -14.14 -3.04 -21.17
CA LEU A 291 -12.91 -3.29 -20.42
C LEU A 291 -12.00 -2.07 -20.52
N VAL A 292 -11.52 -1.60 -19.37
CA VAL A 292 -10.62 -0.45 -19.26
C VAL A 292 -9.42 -0.78 -18.37
N ARG A 293 -8.34 -0.04 -18.57
CA ARG A 293 -7.19 -0.08 -17.66
C ARG A 293 -7.62 0.46 -16.31
N THR A 294 -7.53 -0.38 -15.29
CA THR A 294 -8.01 -0.09 -13.94
C THR A 294 -6.87 -0.25 -12.94
N HIS A 295 -6.77 0.67 -11.97
CA HIS A 295 -5.78 0.61 -10.90
C HIS A 295 -6.04 -0.53 -9.91
N GLY A 296 -7.31 -0.81 -9.60
CA GLY A 296 -7.74 -1.91 -8.72
C GLY A 296 -7.62 -1.65 -7.22
N ASP A 297 -6.79 -0.67 -6.80
CA ASP A 297 -6.69 -0.17 -5.41
C ASP A 297 -6.53 1.37 -5.37
N LEU A 298 -7.39 2.11 -6.07
CA LEU A 298 -7.26 3.58 -6.12
C LEU A 298 -7.71 4.19 -4.78
N HIS A 299 -6.77 4.71 -4.01
CA HIS A 299 -7.02 5.27 -2.68
C HIS A 299 -6.08 6.46 -2.45
N PRO A 300 -6.45 7.49 -1.65
CA PRO A 300 -5.57 8.64 -1.37
C PRO A 300 -4.16 8.27 -0.92
N ARG A 301 -4.04 7.18 -0.13
CA ARG A 301 -2.75 6.63 0.34
C ARG A 301 -1.78 6.23 -0.80
N ASN A 302 -2.32 5.96 -1.99
CA ASN A 302 -1.59 5.52 -3.18
C ASN A 302 -1.34 6.69 -4.15
N ILE A 303 -1.65 7.93 -3.76
CA ILE A 303 -1.49 9.12 -4.60
C ILE A 303 -0.52 10.08 -3.91
N MET A 304 0.61 10.36 -4.58
CA MET A 304 1.55 11.38 -4.17
C MET A 304 1.18 12.72 -4.78
N VAL A 305 1.24 13.79 -3.98
CA VAL A 305 0.94 15.15 -4.43
C VAL A 305 2.06 16.12 -4.05
N ALA A 306 2.18 17.19 -4.82
CA ALA A 306 3.02 18.34 -4.51
C ALA A 306 2.18 19.62 -4.59
N TRP A 307 2.49 20.56 -3.70
CA TRP A 307 1.92 21.90 -3.75
C TRP A 307 2.64 22.71 -4.83
N GLU A 308 1.88 23.23 -5.78
CA GLU A 308 2.36 24.19 -6.78
C GLU A 308 2.25 25.59 -6.19
N ARG A 309 3.33 26.37 -6.32
CA ARG A 309 3.27 27.81 -6.08
C ARG A 309 2.73 28.43 -7.36
N ASP A 310 1.50 28.90 -7.33
CA ASP A 310 0.89 29.55 -8.47
C ASP A 310 1.30 31.03 -8.49
N ASP A 311 2.54 31.29 -8.92
CA ASP A 311 3.05 32.66 -9.10
C ASP A 311 2.33 33.39 -10.27
N VAL A 312 1.46 32.68 -11.01
CA VAL A 312 0.79 33.14 -12.23
C VAL A 312 -0.67 33.55 -11.98
N ARG A 313 -1.37 32.94 -11.01
CA ARG A 313 -2.80 33.23 -10.78
C ARG A 313 -3.09 34.50 -9.99
N GLY A 314 -2.11 35.10 -9.31
CA GLY A 314 -2.29 36.37 -8.60
C GLY A 314 -3.29 36.35 -7.43
N ASP A 315 -3.95 35.21 -7.18
CA ASP A 315 -4.94 34.99 -6.11
C ASP A 315 -4.34 34.29 -4.88
N GLY A 316 -3.10 33.80 -4.97
CA GLY A 316 -2.39 33.17 -3.85
C GLY A 316 -2.88 31.75 -3.51
N GLU A 317 -3.73 31.14 -4.35
CA GLU A 317 -4.16 29.76 -4.14
C GLU A 317 -3.03 28.78 -4.51
N LYS A 318 -2.65 27.91 -3.57
CA LYS A 318 -1.69 26.83 -3.82
C LYS A 318 -2.39 25.73 -4.60
N GLY A 319 -2.00 25.52 -5.86
CA GLY A 319 -2.45 24.36 -6.63
C GLY A 319 -1.93 23.05 -6.05
N ILE A 320 -2.67 21.95 -6.22
CA ILE A 320 -2.21 20.60 -5.92
C ILE A 320 -1.96 19.89 -7.26
N ARG A 321 -0.74 19.37 -7.45
CA ARG A 321 -0.39 18.51 -8.58
C ARG A 321 -0.13 17.10 -8.09
N VAL A 322 -0.73 16.11 -8.74
CA VAL A 322 -0.37 14.71 -8.53
C VAL A 322 0.97 14.41 -9.18
N THR A 323 1.91 13.88 -8.39
CA THR A 323 3.27 13.57 -8.82
C THR A 323 3.50 12.08 -9.03
N SER A 324 2.67 11.22 -8.44
CA SER A 324 2.76 9.78 -8.65
C SER A 324 1.50 9.03 -8.21
N VAL A 325 1.16 7.97 -8.94
CA VAL A 325 0.18 6.93 -8.56
C VAL A 325 0.93 5.64 -8.28
N LEU A 326 0.80 5.13 -7.06
CA LEU A 326 1.57 4.03 -6.48
C LEU A 326 0.73 2.75 -6.40
N ASP A 327 1.41 1.62 -6.20
CA ASP A 327 0.80 0.33 -5.80
C ASP A 327 -0.15 -0.30 -6.83
N TRP A 328 0.40 -0.61 -8.01
CA TRP A 328 -0.30 -1.22 -9.14
C TRP A 328 -0.49 -2.74 -9.03
N GLU A 329 -0.37 -3.33 -7.84
CA GLU A 329 -0.47 -4.79 -7.64
C GLU A 329 -1.85 -5.36 -8.02
N MET A 330 -2.91 -4.56 -7.85
CA MET A 330 -4.28 -4.90 -8.22
C MET A 330 -4.66 -4.39 -9.63
N GLY A 331 -3.70 -3.81 -10.35
CA GLY A 331 -3.90 -3.22 -11.67
C GLY A 331 -4.24 -4.27 -12.74
N GLY A 332 -4.95 -3.84 -13.78
CA GLY A 332 -5.27 -4.73 -14.90
C GLY A 332 -6.37 -4.20 -15.81
N TRP A 333 -6.87 -5.07 -16.69
CA TRP A 333 -8.06 -4.84 -17.49
C TRP A 333 -9.30 -5.32 -16.73
N TYR A 334 -10.23 -4.42 -16.47
CA TYR A 334 -11.46 -4.71 -15.71
C TYR A 334 -12.65 -3.95 -16.30
N PRO A 335 -13.90 -4.37 -16.01
CA PRO A 335 -15.10 -3.60 -16.38
C PRO A 335 -15.02 -2.13 -15.94
N GLU A 336 -15.56 -1.21 -16.74
CA GLU A 336 -15.38 0.24 -16.55
C GLU A 336 -15.89 0.77 -15.20
N TYR A 337 -16.83 0.08 -14.54
CA TYR A 337 -17.31 0.44 -13.20
C TYR A 337 -16.38 -0.02 -12.06
N TRP A 338 -15.45 -0.94 -12.35
CA TRP A 338 -14.66 -1.62 -11.31
C TRP A 338 -13.73 -0.67 -10.57
N GLY A 339 -13.17 0.32 -11.27
CA GLY A 339 -12.34 1.36 -10.66
C GLY A 339 -13.08 2.11 -9.56
N PHE A 340 -14.33 2.53 -9.83
CA PHE A 340 -15.21 3.16 -8.85
C PHE A 340 -15.49 2.25 -7.64
N VAL A 341 -15.89 0.99 -7.89
CA VAL A 341 -16.19 0.02 -6.82
C VAL A 341 -15.01 -0.19 -5.89
N LYS A 342 -13.80 -0.34 -6.46
CA LYS A 342 -12.59 -0.54 -5.65
C LYS A 342 -12.19 0.71 -4.89
N ALA A 343 -12.33 1.90 -5.50
CA ALA A 343 -11.94 3.15 -4.87
C ALA A 343 -12.76 3.47 -3.60
N LEU A 344 -13.99 2.97 -3.51
CA LEU A 344 -14.83 3.13 -2.32
C LEU A 344 -14.70 1.98 -1.30
N SER A 345 -14.08 0.86 -1.67
CA SER A 345 -14.13 -0.37 -0.88
C SER A 345 -13.35 -0.33 0.44
N THR A 346 -12.39 0.57 0.57
CA THR A 346 -11.46 0.68 1.72
C THR A 346 -11.59 2.01 2.48
N VAL A 347 -12.57 2.85 2.10
CA VAL A 347 -12.76 4.18 2.67
C VAL A 347 -13.56 4.07 3.96
N SER A 348 -13.10 4.77 5.00
CA SER A 348 -13.86 4.88 6.25
C SER A 348 -15.02 5.84 6.06
N SER A 349 -16.21 5.48 6.53
CA SER A 349 -17.36 6.39 6.59
C SER A 349 -17.22 7.52 7.63
N ARG A 350 -16.10 7.55 8.34
CA ARG A 350 -15.78 8.54 9.39
C ARG A 350 -14.30 8.91 9.35
N GLY A 351 -13.99 10.15 9.72
CA GLY A 351 -12.62 10.64 9.87
C GLY A 351 -12.10 11.31 8.60
N ALA A 352 -10.79 11.54 8.56
CA ALA A 352 -10.14 12.12 7.39
C ALA A 352 -10.36 11.20 6.17
N MET A 353 -10.72 11.80 5.02
CA MET A 353 -11.04 11.13 3.75
C MET A 353 -12.44 10.49 3.67
N ALA A 354 -13.37 10.77 4.59
CA ALA A 354 -14.75 10.33 4.46
C ALA A 354 -15.47 10.88 3.20
N ASP A 355 -14.96 12.00 2.69
CA ASP A 355 -15.37 12.71 1.48
C ASP A 355 -14.66 12.22 0.21
N TRP A 356 -13.80 11.19 0.26
CA TRP A 356 -13.05 10.69 -0.90
C TRP A 356 -13.93 10.40 -2.13
N GLY A 357 -15.14 9.88 -1.91
CA GLY A 357 -16.10 9.61 -2.96
C GLY A 357 -16.48 10.82 -3.81
N GLU A 358 -16.41 12.03 -3.23
CA GLU A 358 -16.73 13.30 -3.89
C GLU A 358 -15.63 13.76 -4.86
N TYR A 359 -14.41 13.22 -4.73
CA TYR A 359 -13.25 13.56 -5.54
C TYR A 359 -12.86 12.46 -6.53
N LEU A 360 -13.70 11.43 -6.67
CA LEU A 360 -13.44 10.35 -7.61
C LEU A 360 -13.49 10.86 -9.05
N PRO A 361 -12.54 10.46 -9.91
CA PRO A 361 -12.54 10.82 -11.31
C PRO A 361 -13.50 9.92 -12.09
N SER A 362 -14.81 10.10 -11.86
CA SER A 362 -15.89 9.29 -12.42
C SER A 362 -15.82 9.11 -13.94
N GLU A 363 -15.31 10.10 -14.66
CA GLU A 363 -15.11 10.00 -16.11
C GLU A 363 -14.02 9.00 -16.52
N ALA A 364 -13.03 8.78 -15.65
CA ALA A 364 -11.90 7.88 -15.91
C ALA A 364 -12.11 6.47 -15.33
N ILE A 365 -12.81 6.34 -14.20
CA ILE A 365 -12.96 5.08 -13.46
C ILE A 365 -14.39 4.53 -13.43
N GLY A 366 -15.30 5.17 -14.17
CA GLY A 366 -16.72 4.86 -14.21
C GLY A 366 -17.49 5.33 -12.98
N VAL A 367 -18.77 4.97 -12.94
CA VAL A 367 -19.69 5.21 -11.82
C VAL A 367 -20.53 3.97 -11.55
N TRP A 368 -20.94 3.78 -10.29
CA TRP A 368 -21.86 2.70 -9.92
C TRP A 368 -22.72 3.07 -8.69
N PRO A 369 -24.03 2.75 -8.67
CA PRO A 369 -24.82 2.22 -9.78
C PRO A 369 -24.95 3.26 -10.91
N VAL A 370 -25.15 2.79 -12.14
CA VAL A 370 -25.59 3.64 -13.25
C VAL A 370 -27.11 3.80 -13.17
N ASP A 371 -27.60 5.01 -13.42
CA ASP A 371 -29.04 5.35 -13.41
C ASP A 371 -29.88 4.59 -14.45
#